data_AF-A0A1F7W601-F1
#
_entry.id   AF-A0A1F7W601-F1
#
_cell.length_a   1.000
_cell.length_b   1.000
_cell.length_c   1.000
_cell.angle_alpha   90.00
_cell.angle_beta   90.00
_cell.angle_gamma   90.00
#
_symmetry.space_group_name_H-M   'P 1'
#
loop_
_entity.id
_entity.type
_entity.pdbx_description
1 polymer ?
#
loop_
_entity_poly.entity_id
_entity_poly.type
_entity_poly.pdbx_seq_one_letter_code
_entity_poly.pdbx_strand_id
1 'polypeptide(L)'
;MSTKLEQIESLSEQNSLEAIQALLEILQDETLTEEELEAAEEAFETVSFLHALPQNEEEERDVKLCALIAKRLDYLQDLAFDFYEESENLERCKLESEVAARMLELATEDQKQDREIGVSVAHDMLVMAEESCSTVEAELERTNEWIECAHDMLLTQKYRALPEECFEVLFPSDDEDEDEEEFDCCGEDDCGSEECEGCDDCTGGCNGEGCEGGCEEDIVEDEEEMEEGCCGGGCCK
;
A
#
# COMPACT_ATOMS: atom_id res chain seq x y z
N MET A 1 34.92 22.06 21.55
CA MET A 1 33.62 21.48 21.21
C MET A 1 33.17 22.17 19.94
N SER A 2 32.63 21.41 18.99
CA SER A 2 32.09 21.99 17.76
C SER A 2 30.90 22.88 18.14
N THR A 3 30.82 24.08 17.57
CA THR A 3 29.70 25.00 17.83
C THR A 3 28.36 24.43 17.38
N LYS A 4 28.38 23.44 16.47
CA LYS A 4 27.18 22.76 15.99
C LYS A 4 26.65 21.72 16.98
N LEU A 5 27.52 20.91 17.61
CA LEU A 5 27.10 19.98 18.67
C LEU A 5 26.43 20.72 19.83
N GLU A 6 27.03 21.80 20.31
CA GLU A 6 26.43 22.62 21.38
C GLU A 6 25.07 23.22 20.97
N GLN A 7 24.90 23.54 19.68
CA GLN A 7 23.63 24.01 19.14
C GLN A 7 22.58 22.88 19.08
N ILE A 8 22.95 21.69 18.61
CA ILE A 8 22.09 20.51 18.56
C ILE A 8 21.61 20.13 19.97
N GLU A 9 22.54 20.05 20.93
CA GLU A 9 22.23 19.80 22.35
C GLU A 9 21.27 20.85 22.92
N SER A 10 21.44 22.12 22.54
CA SER A 10 20.53 23.17 22.99
C SER A 10 19.14 23.05 22.36
N LEU A 11 19.02 22.57 21.12
CA LEU A 11 17.75 22.39 20.43
C LEU A 11 16.98 21.17 20.95
N SER A 12 17.68 20.10 21.32
CA SER A 12 17.06 18.87 21.84
C SER A 12 16.24 19.08 23.12
N GLU A 13 16.51 20.15 23.87
CA GLU A 13 15.78 20.49 25.09
C GLU A 13 14.50 21.32 24.85
N GLN A 14 14.28 21.85 23.64
CA GLN A 14 13.29 22.92 23.42
C GLN A 14 11.87 22.42 23.06
N ASN A 15 11.68 21.14 22.69
CA ASN A 15 10.37 20.49 22.44
C ASN A 15 9.35 21.35 21.66
N SER A 16 9.83 22.16 20.71
CA SER A 16 9.03 23.14 19.98
C SER A 16 9.18 22.96 18.47
N LEU A 17 8.20 23.48 17.72
CA LEU A 17 8.22 23.44 16.26
C LEU A 17 9.45 24.17 15.68
N GLU A 18 9.87 25.28 16.31
CA GLU A 18 11.07 26.00 15.90
C GLU A 18 12.34 25.16 16.06
N ALA A 19 12.39 24.31 17.10
CA ALA A 19 13.50 23.40 17.30
C ALA A 19 13.51 22.28 16.25
N ILE A 20 12.34 21.71 15.94
CA ILE A 20 12.18 20.74 14.84
C ILE A 20 12.68 21.33 13.51
N GLN A 21 12.22 22.53 13.16
CA GLN A 21 12.64 23.20 11.93
C GLN A 21 14.15 23.49 11.89
N ALA A 22 14.71 23.96 13.01
CA ALA A 22 16.15 24.21 13.09
C ALA A 22 16.98 22.92 12.97
N LEU A 23 16.49 21.80 13.49
CA LEU A 23 17.15 20.49 13.36
C LEU A 23 17.06 19.97 11.91
N LEU A 24 15.92 20.12 11.24
CA LEU A 24 15.79 19.80 9.81
C LEU A 24 16.76 20.60 8.95
N GLU A 25 16.91 21.91 9.21
CA GLU A 25 17.89 22.75 8.51
C GLU A 25 19.34 22.28 8.74
N ILE A 26 19.65 21.76 9.94
CA ILE A 26 20.98 21.20 10.26
C ILE A 26 21.20 19.89 9.49
N LEU A 27 20.21 18.99 9.47
CA LEU A 27 20.31 17.69 8.79
C LEU A 27 20.54 17.81 7.27
N GLN A 28 20.14 18.92 6.66
CA GLN A 28 20.42 19.22 5.25
C GLN A 28 21.87 19.67 4.98
N ASP A 29 22.67 19.92 6.01
CA ASP A 29 24.05 20.38 5.86
C ASP A 29 25.01 19.21 5.59
N GLU A 30 25.45 19.07 4.34
CA GLU A 30 26.41 18.04 3.91
C GLU A 30 27.81 18.15 4.56
N THR A 31 28.08 19.20 5.34
CA THR A 31 29.36 19.41 6.03
C THR A 31 29.42 18.87 7.45
N LEU A 32 28.34 18.25 7.95
CA LEU A 32 28.33 17.62 9.26
C LEU A 32 29.36 16.50 9.34
N THR A 33 30.01 16.41 10.50
CA THR A 33 30.74 15.21 10.89
C THR A 33 29.76 14.08 11.22
N GLU A 34 30.22 12.84 11.18
CA GLU A 34 29.41 11.66 11.57
C GLU A 34 28.80 11.81 12.97
N GLU A 35 29.59 12.27 13.95
CA GLU A 35 29.12 12.54 15.32
C GLU A 35 28.05 13.65 15.38
N GLU A 36 28.18 14.69 14.54
CA GLU A 36 27.18 15.77 14.48
C GLU A 36 25.89 15.34 13.77
N LEU A 37 26.00 14.46 12.78
CA LEU A 37 24.85 13.90 12.07
C LEU A 37 24.03 13.00 13.01
N GLU A 38 24.68 12.02 13.65
CA GLU A 38 24.03 11.12 14.62
C GLU A 38 23.36 11.90 15.75
N ALA A 39 24.03 12.92 16.30
CA ALA A 39 23.45 13.78 17.32
C ALA A 39 22.25 14.59 16.83
N ALA A 40 22.28 15.06 15.56
CA ALA A 40 21.18 15.80 14.98
C ALA A 40 19.95 14.92 14.70
N GLU A 41 20.17 13.68 14.25
CA GLU A 41 19.12 12.67 14.06
C GLU A 41 18.45 12.32 15.40
N GLU A 42 19.22 11.95 16.42
CA GLU A 42 18.68 11.62 17.76
C GLU A 42 17.92 12.81 18.37
N ALA A 43 18.45 14.02 18.22
CA ALA A 43 17.79 15.23 18.68
C ALA A 43 16.47 15.49 17.92
N PHE A 44 16.48 15.33 16.59
CA PHE A 44 15.29 15.50 15.75
C PHE A 44 14.20 14.50 16.15
N GLU A 45 14.56 13.23 16.34
CA GLU A 45 13.62 12.20 16.74
C GLU A 45 12.98 12.51 18.09
N THR A 46 13.82 12.81 19.08
CA THR A 46 13.39 13.11 20.45
C THR A 46 12.48 14.33 20.49
N VAL A 47 12.86 15.43 19.84
CA VAL A 47 12.08 16.67 19.85
C VAL A 47 10.76 16.48 19.10
N SER A 48 10.77 15.77 17.96
CA SER A 48 9.57 15.48 17.19
C SER A 48 8.58 14.67 18.02
N PHE A 49 9.04 13.59 18.67
CA PHE A 49 8.23 12.76 19.57
C PHE A 49 7.65 13.57 20.74
N LEU A 50 8.50 14.26 21.49
CA LEU A 50 8.08 15.01 22.67
C LEU A 50 7.14 16.17 22.31
N HIS A 51 7.38 16.84 21.19
CA HIS A 51 6.46 17.85 20.69
C HIS A 51 5.11 17.20 20.35
N ALA A 52 5.08 16.10 19.61
CA ALA A 52 3.86 15.47 19.12
C ALA A 52 3.00 14.78 20.20
N LEU A 53 3.48 14.58 21.43
CA LEU A 53 2.72 13.93 22.50
C LEU A 53 1.36 14.62 22.75
N PRO A 54 0.22 13.90 22.60
CA PRO A 54 -1.10 14.48 22.77
C PRO A 54 -1.38 14.81 24.23
N GLN A 55 -2.04 15.95 24.47
CA GLN A 55 -2.38 16.40 25.83
C GLN A 55 -3.88 16.30 26.15
N ASN A 56 -4.71 15.93 25.18
CA ASN A 56 -6.17 15.84 25.30
C ASN A 56 -6.76 14.95 24.19
N GLU A 57 -8.05 14.60 24.30
CA GLU A 57 -8.76 13.72 23.35
C GLU A 57 -8.80 14.27 21.92
N GLU A 58 -8.81 15.60 21.74
CA GLU A 58 -8.80 16.23 20.41
C GLU A 58 -7.43 16.02 19.74
N GLU A 59 -6.35 16.22 20.48
CA GLU A 59 -4.98 15.92 20.05
C GLU A 59 -4.78 14.42 19.80
N GLU A 60 -5.33 13.53 20.63
CA GLU A 60 -5.24 12.08 20.39
C GLU A 60 -5.89 11.67 19.06
N ARG A 61 -7.01 12.31 18.70
CA ARG A 61 -7.68 12.08 17.42
C ARG A 61 -6.85 12.63 16.25
N ASP A 62 -6.24 13.80 16.41
CA ASP A 62 -5.35 14.36 15.39
C ASP A 62 -4.07 13.54 15.20
N VAL A 63 -3.48 13.00 16.27
CA VAL A 63 -2.34 12.04 16.19
C VAL A 63 -2.70 10.82 15.36
N LYS A 64 -3.87 10.21 15.60
CA LYS A 64 -4.35 9.08 14.80
C LYS A 64 -4.54 9.45 13.33
N LEU A 65 -4.99 10.67 13.06
CA LEU A 65 -5.17 11.15 11.70
C LEU A 65 -3.81 11.38 11.01
N CYS A 66 -2.81 11.93 11.73
CA CYS A 66 -1.43 12.02 11.24
C CYS A 66 -0.86 10.63 10.91
N ALA A 67 -1.09 9.63 11.76
CA ALA A 67 -0.65 8.25 11.49
C ALA A 67 -1.29 7.69 10.19
N LEU A 68 -2.58 7.96 9.96
CA LEU A 68 -3.27 7.55 8.73
C LEU A 68 -2.76 8.31 7.49
N ILE A 69 -2.39 9.57 7.65
CA ILE A 69 -1.77 10.37 6.59
C ILE A 69 -0.38 9.81 6.26
N ALA A 70 0.44 9.52 7.28
CA ALA A 70 1.78 8.94 7.12
C ALA A 70 1.73 7.66 6.27
N LYS A 71 0.91 6.67 6.67
CA LYS A 71 0.74 5.43 5.89
C LYS A 71 0.23 5.65 4.46
N ARG A 72 -0.50 6.75 4.23
CA ARG A 72 -1.00 7.08 2.90
C ARG A 72 0.05 7.78 2.04
N LEU A 73 0.97 8.53 2.64
CA LEU A 73 2.12 9.13 1.96
C LEU A 73 3.08 8.04 1.48
N ASP A 74 3.35 7.01 2.29
CA ASP A 74 4.13 5.84 1.86
C ASP A 74 3.49 5.17 0.65
N TYR A 75 2.19 4.87 0.74
CA TYR A 75 1.46 4.29 -0.40
C TYR A 75 1.45 5.20 -1.64
N LEU A 76 1.43 6.53 -1.46
CA LEU A 76 1.54 7.47 -2.57
C LEU A 76 2.91 7.40 -3.24
N GLN A 77 3.98 7.20 -2.47
CA GLN A 77 5.32 7.00 -2.99
C GLN A 77 5.42 5.68 -3.79
N ASP A 78 4.82 4.60 -3.30
CA ASP A 78 4.74 3.33 -4.04
C ASP A 78 3.99 3.50 -5.37
N LEU A 79 2.83 4.15 -5.34
CA LEU A 79 2.08 4.46 -6.55
C LEU A 79 2.87 5.33 -7.55
N ALA A 80 3.74 6.22 -7.06
CA ALA A 80 4.59 7.03 -7.92
C ALA A 80 5.66 6.18 -8.63
N PHE A 81 6.21 5.16 -7.97
CA PHE A 81 7.08 4.18 -8.59
C PHE A 81 6.34 3.29 -9.60
N ASP A 82 5.15 2.80 -9.24
CA ASP A 82 4.30 2.02 -10.15
C ASP A 82 3.96 2.82 -11.41
N PHE A 83 3.61 4.11 -11.25
CA PHE A 83 3.32 4.99 -12.38
C PHE A 83 4.55 5.17 -13.29
N TYR A 84 5.73 5.30 -12.69
CA TYR A 84 6.97 5.36 -13.45
C TYR A 84 7.18 4.08 -14.27
N GLU A 85 7.04 2.90 -13.67
CA GLU A 85 7.17 1.61 -14.36
C GLU A 85 6.16 1.47 -15.50
N GLU A 86 4.89 1.78 -15.24
CA GLU A 86 3.83 1.69 -16.24
C GLU A 86 4.01 2.71 -17.37
N SER A 87 4.56 3.89 -17.08
CA SER A 87 4.88 4.88 -18.10
C SER A 87 6.00 4.40 -19.03
N GLU A 88 7.06 3.77 -18.51
CA GLU A 88 8.12 3.16 -19.32
C GLU A 88 7.60 1.99 -20.15
N ASN A 89 6.74 1.15 -19.55
CA ASN A 89 6.07 0.05 -20.25
C ASN A 89 5.21 0.56 -21.42
N LEU A 90 4.44 1.62 -21.20
CA LEU A 90 3.63 2.26 -22.24
C LEU A 90 4.51 2.82 -23.38
N GLU A 91 5.62 3.49 -23.06
CA GLU A 91 6.57 3.96 -24.09
C GLU A 91 7.16 2.81 -24.91
N ARG A 92 7.53 1.71 -24.24
CA ARG A 92 7.99 0.49 -24.91
C ARG A 92 6.93 -0.07 -25.86
N CYS A 93 5.68 -0.22 -25.41
CA CYS A 93 4.59 -0.75 -26.24
C CYS A 93 4.26 0.17 -27.42
N LYS A 94 4.36 1.49 -27.26
CA LYS A 94 4.23 2.44 -28.38
C LYS A 94 5.29 2.17 -29.44
N LEU A 95 6.55 2.00 -29.04
CA LEU A 95 7.65 1.71 -29.96
C LEU A 95 7.49 0.34 -30.63
N GLU A 96 7.06 -0.69 -29.90
CA GLU A 96 6.79 -2.02 -30.47
C GLU A 96 5.67 -1.99 -31.50
N SER A 97 4.61 -1.23 -31.24
CA SER A 97 3.51 -1.00 -32.19
C SER A 97 4.00 -0.32 -33.47
N GLU A 98 4.84 0.71 -33.35
CA GLU A 98 5.47 1.36 -34.51
C GLU A 98 6.36 0.40 -35.32
N VAL A 99 7.17 -0.42 -34.64
CA VAL A 99 8.01 -1.42 -35.28
C VAL A 99 7.18 -2.47 -35.99
N ALA A 100 6.12 -2.99 -35.37
CA ALA A 100 5.23 -3.97 -35.97
C ALA A 100 4.58 -3.41 -37.25
N ALA A 101 4.11 -2.17 -37.22
CA ALA A 101 3.55 -1.48 -38.39
C ALA A 101 4.59 -1.36 -39.52
N ARG A 102 5.84 -0.97 -39.20
CA ARG A 102 6.94 -0.91 -40.19
C ARG A 102 7.29 -2.27 -40.77
N MET A 103 7.28 -3.32 -39.95
CA MET A 103 7.54 -4.68 -40.43
C MET A 103 6.46 -5.16 -41.40
N LEU A 104 5.19 -4.77 -41.19
CA LEU A 104 4.10 -5.06 -42.11
C LEU A 104 4.27 -4.32 -43.44
N GLU A 105 4.66 -3.04 -43.42
CA GLU A 105 4.93 -2.26 -44.65
C GLU A 105 6.02 -2.88 -45.53
N LEU A 106 7.01 -3.53 -44.90
CA LEU A 106 8.15 -4.16 -45.57
C LEU A 106 7.92 -5.65 -45.90
N ALA A 107 6.76 -6.21 -45.53
CA ALA A 107 6.48 -7.63 -45.67
C ALA A 107 6.29 -8.05 -47.13
N THR A 108 6.81 -9.23 -47.49
CA THR A 108 6.44 -9.90 -48.74
C THR A 108 5.04 -10.51 -48.63
N GLU A 109 4.38 -10.82 -49.76
CA GLU A 109 3.00 -11.34 -49.77
C GLU A 109 2.82 -12.61 -48.92
N ASP A 110 3.82 -13.49 -48.89
CA ASP A 110 3.84 -14.71 -48.09
C ASP A 110 4.05 -14.46 -46.59
N GLN A 111 4.51 -13.27 -46.20
CA GLN A 111 4.73 -12.86 -44.81
C GLN A 111 3.61 -11.99 -44.25
N LYS A 112 2.77 -11.38 -45.10
CA LYS A 112 1.79 -10.37 -44.68
C LYS A 112 0.85 -10.86 -43.60
N GLN A 113 0.30 -12.07 -43.74
CA GLN A 113 -0.65 -12.61 -42.77
C GLN A 113 -0.03 -12.72 -41.36
N ASP A 114 1.20 -13.22 -41.26
CA ASP A 114 1.90 -13.32 -39.96
C ASP A 114 2.22 -11.93 -39.38
N ARG A 115 2.56 -10.96 -40.25
CA ARG A 115 2.83 -9.58 -39.81
C ARG A 115 1.57 -8.84 -39.37
N GLU A 116 0.42 -9.10 -39.99
CA GLU A 116 -0.88 -8.55 -39.57
C GLU A 116 -1.24 -9.05 -38.16
N ILE A 117 -0.99 -10.32 -37.86
CA ILE A 117 -1.16 -10.86 -36.49
C ILE A 117 -0.22 -10.14 -35.51
N GLY A 118 1.05 -9.96 -35.88
CA GLY A 118 2.02 -9.24 -35.04
C GLY A 118 1.62 -7.79 -34.75
N VAL A 119 1.05 -7.09 -35.73
CA VAL A 119 0.49 -5.73 -35.54
C VAL A 119 -0.70 -5.76 -34.58
N SER A 120 -1.61 -6.72 -34.73
CA SER A 120 -2.74 -6.88 -33.82
C SER A 120 -2.28 -7.09 -32.37
N VAL A 121 -1.34 -8.00 -32.15
CA VAL A 121 -0.80 -8.28 -30.81
C VAL A 121 -0.12 -7.05 -30.21
N ALA A 122 0.70 -6.33 -30.99
CA ALA A 122 1.36 -5.11 -30.52
C ALA A 122 0.35 -3.99 -30.20
N HIS A 123 -0.78 -3.93 -30.93
CA HIS A 123 -1.87 -3.01 -30.60
C HIS A 123 -2.57 -3.40 -29.31
N ASP A 124 -2.90 -4.68 -29.10
CA ASP A 124 -3.54 -5.15 -27.87
C ASP A 124 -2.66 -4.88 -26.64
N MET A 125 -1.34 -5.11 -26.75
CA MET A 125 -0.37 -4.76 -25.71
C MET A 125 -0.34 -3.26 -25.41
N LEU A 126 -0.38 -2.42 -26.44
CA LEU A 126 -0.43 -0.97 -26.27
C LEU A 126 -1.70 -0.53 -25.54
N VAL A 127 -2.86 -1.06 -25.90
CA VAL A 127 -4.13 -0.74 -25.24
C VAL A 127 -4.10 -1.13 -23.76
N MET A 128 -3.60 -2.33 -23.44
CA MET A 128 -3.47 -2.76 -22.04
C MET A 128 -2.51 -1.85 -21.24
N ALA A 129 -1.40 -1.42 -21.84
CA ALA A 129 -0.46 -0.51 -21.19
C ALA A 129 -1.07 0.89 -20.98
N GLU A 130 -1.88 1.39 -21.92
CA GLU A 130 -2.61 2.65 -21.76
C GLU A 130 -3.62 2.57 -20.60
N GLU A 131 -4.35 1.47 -20.49
CA GLU A 131 -5.32 1.22 -19.42
C GLU A 131 -4.63 1.07 -18.05
N SER A 132 -3.51 0.33 -17.97
CA SER A 132 -2.75 0.17 -16.72
C SER A 132 -2.21 1.51 -16.22
N CYS A 133 -1.51 2.25 -17.09
CA CYS A 133 -0.97 3.57 -16.77
C CYS A 133 -2.06 4.56 -16.33
N SER A 134 -3.20 4.58 -17.03
CA SER A 134 -4.35 5.43 -16.65
C SER A 134 -4.96 5.03 -15.30
N THR A 135 -4.91 3.75 -14.93
CA THR A 135 -5.46 3.27 -13.66
C THR A 135 -4.61 3.75 -12.49
N VAL A 136 -3.28 3.62 -12.61
CA VAL A 136 -2.34 4.09 -11.59
C VAL A 136 -2.39 5.62 -11.46
N GLU A 137 -2.47 6.35 -12.59
CA GLU A 137 -2.63 7.82 -12.58
C GLU A 137 -3.89 8.26 -11.82
N ALA A 138 -5.02 7.57 -12.03
CA ALA A 138 -6.26 7.87 -11.33
C ALA A 138 -6.19 7.58 -9.83
N GLU A 139 -5.53 6.50 -9.41
CA GLU A 139 -5.37 6.17 -8.00
C GLU A 139 -4.37 7.13 -7.31
N LEU A 140 -3.35 7.61 -8.02
CA LEU A 140 -2.47 8.69 -7.57
C LEU A 140 -3.24 9.98 -7.29
N GLU A 141 -4.07 10.44 -8.24
CA GLU A 141 -4.89 11.64 -8.08
C GLU A 141 -5.84 11.50 -6.89
N ARG A 142 -6.56 10.38 -6.83
CA ARG A 142 -7.48 10.08 -5.73
C ARG A 142 -6.78 10.02 -4.37
N THR A 143 -5.58 9.45 -4.32
CA THR A 143 -4.79 9.35 -3.08
C THR A 143 -4.32 10.73 -2.61
N ASN A 144 -3.86 11.58 -3.53
CA ASN A 144 -3.53 12.98 -3.22
C ASN A 144 -4.74 13.74 -2.66
N GLU A 145 -5.91 13.66 -3.32
CA GLU A 145 -7.14 14.30 -2.84
C GLU A 145 -7.54 13.82 -1.44
N TRP A 146 -7.36 12.51 -1.18
CA TRP A 146 -7.63 11.94 0.13
C TRP A 146 -6.70 12.52 1.21
N ILE A 147 -5.40 12.65 0.91
CA ILE A 147 -4.39 13.21 1.83
C ILE A 147 -4.72 14.68 2.13
N GLU A 148 -5.02 15.49 1.12
CA GLU A 148 -5.43 16.89 1.30
C GLU A 148 -6.66 17.02 2.20
N CYS A 149 -7.69 16.19 1.95
CA CYS A 149 -8.89 16.15 2.79
C CYS A 149 -8.57 15.75 4.23
N ALA A 150 -7.67 14.79 4.43
CA ALA A 150 -7.25 14.35 5.76
C ALA A 150 -6.48 15.45 6.51
N HIS A 151 -5.60 16.19 5.84
CA HIS A 151 -4.92 17.34 6.44
C HIS A 151 -5.90 18.44 6.88
N ASP A 152 -6.90 18.75 6.06
CA ASP A 152 -7.93 19.74 6.39
C ASP A 152 -8.77 19.35 7.62
N MET A 153 -8.86 18.05 7.90
CA MET A 153 -9.59 17.50 9.04
C MET A 153 -8.85 17.61 10.36
N LEU A 154 -7.53 17.84 10.40
CA LEU A 154 -6.77 18.11 11.63
C LEU A 154 -7.34 19.34 12.31
N LEU A 155 -7.55 19.36 13.63
CA LEU A 155 -8.19 20.49 14.31
C LEU A 155 -7.18 21.42 14.98
N THR A 156 -6.10 20.85 15.49
CA THR A 156 -5.11 21.57 16.27
C THR A 156 -3.95 22.06 15.39
N GLN A 157 -3.54 23.31 15.62
CA GLN A 157 -2.48 23.95 14.84
C GLN A 157 -1.14 23.21 14.94
N LYS A 158 -0.92 22.55 16.07
CA LYS A 158 0.28 21.75 16.39
C LYS A 158 0.54 20.68 15.33
N TYR A 159 -0.44 19.81 15.05
CA TYR A 159 -0.27 18.73 14.07
C TYR A 159 -0.38 19.21 12.63
N ARG A 160 -1.13 20.29 12.35
CA ARG A 160 -1.17 20.91 11.02
C ARG A 160 0.15 21.51 10.58
N ALA A 161 0.98 21.93 11.53
CA ALA A 161 2.25 22.61 11.27
C ALA A 161 3.45 21.66 11.35
N LEU A 162 3.24 20.38 11.68
CA LEU A 162 4.30 19.38 11.69
C LEU A 162 4.81 19.16 10.25
N PRO A 163 6.14 19.19 10.05
CA PRO A 163 6.75 18.74 8.81
C PRO A 163 6.43 17.26 8.52
N GLU A 164 6.38 16.89 7.24
CA GLU A 164 6.12 15.49 6.82
C GLU A 164 7.24 14.55 7.25
N GLU A 165 8.48 15.03 7.36
CA GLU A 165 9.64 14.27 7.86
C GLU A 165 9.45 13.83 9.32
N CYS A 166 8.60 14.52 10.08
CA CYS A 166 8.24 14.05 11.42
C CYS A 166 7.35 12.81 11.37
N PHE A 167 6.61 12.57 10.29
CA PHE A 167 5.70 11.43 10.19
C PHE A 167 6.46 10.11 10.10
N GLU A 168 7.57 10.05 9.36
CA GLU A 168 8.44 8.87 9.28
C GLU A 168 8.95 8.46 10.68
N VAL A 169 9.37 9.45 11.48
CA VAL A 169 9.84 9.20 12.85
C VAL A 169 8.72 8.82 13.81
N LEU A 170 7.58 9.52 13.72
CA LEU A 170 6.47 9.33 14.66
C LEU A 170 5.67 8.07 14.37
N PHE A 171 5.64 7.66 13.10
CA PHE A 171 4.85 6.56 12.57
C PHE A 171 5.71 5.81 11.54
N PRO A 172 6.78 5.14 12.00
CA PRO A 172 7.62 4.35 11.10
C PRO A 172 6.77 3.33 10.34
N SER A 173 7.11 3.10 9.08
CA SER A 173 6.46 2.11 8.24
C SER A 173 6.54 0.74 8.91
N ASP A 174 5.42 0.02 8.96
CA ASP A 174 5.34 -1.31 9.60
C ASP A 174 6.34 -2.33 8.97
N ASP A 175 6.94 -2.02 7.81
CA ASP A 175 7.95 -2.83 7.11
C ASP A 175 9.29 -2.93 7.87
N GLU A 176 9.55 -2.08 8.86
CA GLU A 176 10.75 -2.19 9.73
C GLU A 176 10.52 -3.09 10.96
N ASP A 177 9.27 -3.46 11.25
CA ASP A 177 8.86 -4.30 12.40
C ASP A 177 8.35 -5.68 11.95
N GLU A 178 8.78 -6.21 10.80
CA GLU A 178 8.55 -7.62 10.41
C GLU A 178 9.48 -8.62 11.15
N ASP A 179 9.97 -8.27 12.34
CA ASP A 179 10.46 -9.26 13.31
C ASP A 179 9.34 -9.57 14.32
N GLU A 180 8.67 -10.70 14.08
CA GLU A 180 7.96 -11.52 15.08
C GLU A 180 6.70 -10.87 15.71
N GLU A 181 5.55 -11.00 15.06
CA GLU A 181 4.51 -11.99 15.44
C GLU A 181 3.53 -12.08 14.28
N GLU A 182 3.72 -13.08 13.41
CA GLU A 182 2.61 -13.72 12.71
C GLU A 182 1.54 -13.92 13.78
N PHE A 183 0.44 -13.17 13.68
CA PHE A 183 -0.74 -13.41 14.50
C PHE A 183 -1.24 -14.78 14.04
N ASP A 184 -0.64 -15.82 14.62
CA ASP A 184 -0.96 -17.21 14.41
C ASP A 184 -2.38 -17.36 14.97
N CYS A 185 -3.34 -17.08 14.10
CA CYS A 185 -4.74 -17.34 14.35
C CYS A 185 -5.01 -18.86 14.47
N CYS A 186 -3.95 -19.69 14.45
CA CYS A 186 -3.92 -21.06 14.93
C CYS A 186 -3.20 -21.21 16.27
N GLY A 187 -3.39 -20.25 17.20
CA GLY A 187 -3.07 -20.44 18.61
C GLY A 187 -3.66 -21.76 19.10
N GLU A 188 -2.77 -22.67 19.47
CA GLU A 188 -3.04 -24.00 20.00
C GLU A 188 -4.08 -23.94 21.13
N ASP A 189 -5.35 -24.19 20.81
CA ASP A 189 -6.27 -24.98 21.62
C ASP A 189 -7.60 -25.21 20.85
N ASP A 190 -7.87 -26.49 20.60
CA ASP A 190 -9.16 -27.09 20.20
C ASP A 190 -9.49 -27.28 18.70
N CYS A 191 -8.48 -27.51 17.84
CA CYS A 191 -8.68 -28.41 16.69
C CYS A 191 -8.68 -29.85 17.19
N GLY A 192 -9.76 -30.23 17.88
CA GLY A 192 -9.99 -31.59 18.34
C GLY A 192 -9.73 -32.56 17.20
N SER A 193 -8.78 -33.46 17.44
CA SER A 193 -8.56 -34.65 16.64
C SER A 193 -9.78 -35.56 16.75
N GLU A 194 -10.88 -35.19 16.09
CA GLU A 194 -11.88 -36.15 15.68
C GLU A 194 -11.44 -36.66 14.33
N GLU A 195 -10.92 -37.89 14.35
CA GLU A 195 -10.77 -38.73 13.19
C GLU A 195 -12.02 -38.58 12.32
N CYS A 196 -11.87 -38.02 11.12
CA CYS A 196 -12.93 -38.06 10.12
C CYS A 196 -12.99 -39.49 9.59
N GLU A 197 -13.51 -40.40 10.41
CA GLU A 197 -13.86 -41.76 10.03
C GLU A 197 -15.00 -41.68 9.00
N GLY A 198 -14.64 -41.78 7.72
CA GLY A 198 -15.60 -42.10 6.66
C GLY A 198 -15.71 -41.07 5.55
N CYS A 199 -14.65 -40.94 4.75
CA CYS A 199 -14.76 -40.46 3.37
C CYS A 199 -13.67 -41.13 2.52
N ASP A 200 -13.74 -42.45 2.38
CA ASP A 200 -12.82 -43.23 1.53
C ASP A 200 -12.99 -42.97 0.01
N ASP A 201 -13.94 -42.11 -0.41
CA ASP A 201 -14.25 -41.86 -1.83
C ASP A 201 -14.23 -40.39 -2.28
N CYS A 202 -13.70 -39.45 -1.49
CA CYS A 202 -13.52 -38.07 -1.97
C CYS A 202 -12.17 -37.93 -2.70
N THR A 203 -12.19 -38.10 -4.03
CA THR A 203 -11.01 -37.97 -4.90
C THR A 203 -10.50 -36.53 -5.07
N GLY A 204 -11.18 -35.53 -4.48
CA GLY A 204 -10.96 -34.10 -4.69
C GLY A 204 -10.35 -33.31 -3.52
N GLY A 205 -9.99 -33.93 -2.40
CA GLY A 205 -9.50 -33.21 -1.22
C GLY A 205 -10.60 -32.43 -0.47
N CYS A 206 -10.36 -32.12 0.80
CA CYS A 206 -11.33 -31.52 1.70
C CYS A 206 -10.81 -30.14 2.13
N ASN A 207 -11.52 -29.07 1.78
CA ASN A 207 -11.15 -27.68 2.06
C ASN A 207 -12.17 -27.03 3.00
N GLY A 208 -12.27 -27.50 4.25
CA GLY A 208 -12.86 -26.77 5.39
C GLY A 208 -14.35 -26.37 5.31
N GLU A 209 -14.99 -26.43 4.15
CA GLU A 209 -16.36 -25.96 3.88
C GLU A 209 -17.22 -26.99 3.13
N GLY A 210 -16.66 -28.15 2.75
CA GLY A 210 -17.37 -29.27 2.12
C GLY A 210 -16.60 -29.92 0.97
N CYS A 211 -16.96 -31.15 0.56
CA CYS A 211 -16.36 -31.79 -0.62
C CYS A 211 -16.85 -31.11 -1.90
N GLU A 212 -15.92 -30.58 -2.72
CA GLU A 212 -16.22 -30.01 -4.04
C GLU A 212 -16.54 -31.06 -5.12
N GLY A 213 -16.46 -32.35 -4.77
CA GLY A 213 -16.88 -33.45 -5.64
C GLY A 213 -18.39 -33.64 -5.56
N GLY A 214 -19.13 -32.99 -6.47
CA GLY A 214 -20.56 -33.23 -6.64
C GLY A 214 -20.85 -34.73 -6.71
N CYS A 215 -21.77 -35.19 -5.86
CA CYS A 215 -22.26 -36.55 -5.91
C CYS A 215 -22.97 -36.75 -7.26
N GLU A 216 -22.34 -37.52 -8.15
CA GLU A 216 -23.04 -38.12 -9.27
C GLU A 216 -24.13 -39.03 -8.68
N GLU A 217 -25.40 -38.62 -8.77
CA GLU A 217 -26.51 -39.51 -9.10
C GLU A 217 -27.80 -38.71 -9.39
N ASP A 218 -28.32 -39.00 -10.58
CA ASP A 218 -29.73 -38.98 -10.98
C ASP A 218 -30.46 -37.68 -11.38
N ILE A 219 -30.43 -37.49 -12.70
CA ILE A 219 -31.49 -36.98 -13.59
C ILE A 219 -32.91 -37.15 -13.00
N VAL A 220 -33.65 -36.04 -12.86
CA VAL A 220 -35.09 -35.98 -13.20
C VAL A 220 -35.44 -34.58 -13.72
N GLU A 221 -36.08 -34.54 -14.89
CA GLU A 221 -36.61 -33.36 -15.57
C GLU A 221 -37.86 -32.77 -14.87
N ASP A 222 -38.10 -31.49 -15.17
CA ASP A 222 -39.37 -30.75 -15.21
C ASP A 222 -39.70 -29.68 -14.14
N GLU A 223 -39.84 -28.47 -14.71
CA GLU A 223 -40.58 -27.24 -14.39
C GLU A 223 -41.38 -27.12 -13.08
N GLU A 224 -41.15 -26.04 -12.33
CA GLU A 224 -42.10 -24.92 -12.11
C GLU A 224 -41.60 -23.99 -10.98
N GLU A 225 -41.89 -22.69 -11.11
CA GLU A 225 -41.63 -21.62 -10.13
C GLU A 225 -42.22 -21.93 -8.74
N MET A 226 -41.58 -21.45 -7.65
CA MET A 226 -42.28 -20.69 -6.59
C MET A 226 -41.35 -20.05 -5.55
N GLU A 227 -41.92 -19.00 -4.97
CA GLU A 227 -41.42 -17.98 -4.04
C GLU A 227 -41.02 -18.48 -2.63
N GLU A 228 -40.30 -17.60 -1.93
CA GLU A 228 -40.27 -17.41 -0.47
C GLU A 228 -39.71 -18.52 0.45
N GLY A 229 -38.50 -18.25 0.98
CA GLY A 229 -38.28 -18.07 2.41
C GLY A 229 -38.17 -19.29 3.33
N CYS A 230 -37.06 -19.38 4.06
CA CYS A 230 -37.08 -19.84 5.45
C CYS A 230 -35.96 -19.17 6.26
N CYS A 231 -36.34 -18.34 7.23
CA CYS A 231 -35.47 -17.80 8.27
C CYS A 231 -35.23 -18.82 9.39
N GLY A 232 -34.14 -18.69 10.13
CA GLY A 232 -34.24 -18.75 11.60
C GLY A 232 -33.07 -19.36 12.38
N GLY A 233 -32.38 -18.48 13.14
CA GLY A 233 -31.60 -18.81 14.35
C GLY A 233 -30.14 -18.38 14.23
N GLY A 234 -29.65 -17.27 14.79
CA GLY A 234 -30.15 -16.45 15.89
C GLY A 234 -29.53 -16.88 17.22
N CYS A 235 -28.38 -16.32 17.57
CA CYS A 235 -27.92 -16.17 18.96
C CYS A 235 -27.00 -14.95 19.09
N CYS A 236 -27.55 -13.84 19.57
CA CYS A 236 -26.80 -12.86 20.35
C CYS A 236 -27.16 -13.05 21.82
N LYS A 237 -26.17 -13.41 22.64
CA LYS A 237 -25.90 -12.84 23.97
C LYS A 237 -24.59 -13.39 24.53
#